data_AF-A0A1G1ZDH4-F1
#
_entry.id   AF-A0A1G1ZDH4-F1
#
_cell.length_a   1.000
_cell.length_b   1.000
_cell.length_c   1.000
_cell.angle_alpha   90.00
_cell.angle_beta   90.00
_cell.angle_gamma   90.00
#
_symmetry.space_group_name_H-M   'P 1'
#
loop_
_entity.id
_entity.type
_entity.pdbx_description
1 polymer ?
#
loop_
_entity_poly.entity_id
_entity_poly.type
_entity_poly.pdbx_seq_one_letter_code
_entity_poly.pdbx_strand_id
1 'polypeptide(L)'
;MEKLYRFSPIGDENQLKQAIEYTHFACFKLSKLVFGKYLPVAGNIGVFCHYDDEYKPLTNIRKELTDESDTMFTKYYHLKEPIVVPPKEDMPETTYTHLYIRKPDPNRPQVGDVDFLMEKNEYAELKQSLLDGKEIKGARVFERQDPDMIELYDPDVDALAYVRTR
;
A
#
# COMPACT_ATOMS: atom_id res chain seq x y z
N MET A 1 -8.20 27.11 5.02
CA MET A 1 -8.84 25.86 4.58
C MET A 1 -8.16 24.74 5.34
N GLU A 2 -8.91 23.96 6.11
CA GLU A 2 -8.38 22.77 6.76
C GLU A 2 -8.05 21.72 5.69
N LYS A 3 -6.88 21.10 5.79
CA LYS A 3 -6.44 20.07 4.85
C LYS A 3 -7.09 18.75 5.28
N LEU A 4 -8.12 18.29 4.56
CA LEU A 4 -8.89 17.08 4.89
C LEU A 4 -8.05 15.80 4.77
N TYR A 5 -7.12 15.76 3.81
CA TYR A 5 -6.27 14.61 3.55
C TYR A 5 -4.80 14.98 3.73
N ARG A 6 -4.01 14.09 4.33
CA ARG A 6 -2.62 14.36 4.72
C ARG A 6 -1.77 14.87 3.57
N PHE A 7 -1.82 14.22 2.41
CA PHE A 7 -0.97 14.56 1.26
C PHE A 7 -1.73 15.31 0.18
N SER A 8 -2.97 14.94 -0.12
CA SER A 8 -3.70 15.49 -1.26
C SER A 8 -4.12 16.96 -1.08
N PRO A 9 -4.09 17.76 -2.17
CA PRO A 9 -3.61 17.36 -3.49
C PRO A 9 -2.07 17.23 -3.56
N ILE A 10 -1.58 16.19 -4.22
CA ILE A 10 -0.17 15.98 -4.57
C ILE A 10 0.09 16.65 -5.93
N GLY A 11 0.91 17.69 -5.93
CA GLY A 11 1.21 18.52 -7.10
C GLY A 11 2.57 18.28 -7.75
N ASP A 12 3.49 17.60 -7.07
CA ASP A 12 4.85 17.37 -7.58
C ASP A 12 5.47 16.05 -7.09
N GLU A 13 6.63 15.71 -7.66
CA GLU A 13 7.38 14.49 -7.34
C GLU A 13 7.86 14.43 -5.88
N ASN A 14 8.22 15.57 -5.28
CA ASN A 14 8.68 15.59 -3.88
C ASN A 14 7.54 15.25 -2.93
N GLN A 15 6.35 15.80 -3.18
CA GLN A 15 5.14 15.48 -2.42
C GLN A 15 4.73 14.01 -2.62
N LEU A 16 4.89 13.47 -3.83
CA LEU A 16 4.68 12.04 -4.09
C LEU A 16 5.66 11.18 -3.29
N LYS A 17 6.96 11.51 -3.27
CA LYS A 17 7.96 10.80 -2.48
C LYS A 17 7.65 10.82 -0.98
N GLN A 18 7.18 11.96 -0.44
CA GLN A 18 6.72 12.06 0.95
C GLN A 18 5.51 11.15 1.23
N ALA A 19 4.55 11.08 0.30
CA ALA A 19 3.39 10.19 0.43
C ALA A 19 3.80 8.71 0.41
N ILE A 20 4.75 8.35 -0.46
CA ILE A 20 5.32 6.99 -0.56
C ILE A 20 6.05 6.61 0.74
N GLU A 21 6.93 7.48 1.23
CA GLU A 21 7.69 7.27 2.46
C GLU A 21 6.75 7.07 3.67
N TYR A 22 5.75 7.94 3.80
CA TYR A 22 4.75 7.79 4.84
C TYR A 22 3.96 6.48 4.73
N THR A 23 3.49 6.16 3.52
CA THR A 23 2.72 4.94 3.26
C THR A 23 3.52 3.70 3.65
N HIS A 24 4.81 3.65 3.29
CA HIS A 24 5.72 2.60 3.71
C HIS A 24 5.74 2.44 5.24
N PHE A 25 6.07 3.51 5.98
CA PHE A 25 6.20 3.43 7.44
C PHE A 25 4.86 3.11 8.12
N ALA A 26 3.76 3.68 7.64
CA ALA A 26 2.41 3.41 8.15
C ALA A 26 2.02 1.93 7.95
N CYS A 27 2.27 1.36 6.78
CA CYS A 27 1.97 -0.04 6.49
C CYS A 27 2.85 -1.01 7.28
N PHE A 28 4.13 -0.71 7.45
CA PHE A 28 5.02 -1.53 8.28
C PHE A 28 4.63 -1.47 9.77
N LYS A 29 4.12 -0.34 10.26
CA LYS A 29 3.52 -0.24 11.59
C LYS A 29 2.33 -1.21 11.74
N LEU A 30 1.46 -1.31 10.72
CA LEU A 30 0.35 -2.28 10.71
C LEU A 30 0.87 -3.73 10.75
N SER A 31 1.89 -4.05 9.95
CA SER A 31 2.53 -5.37 9.95
C SER A 31 3.07 -5.74 11.34
N LYS A 32 3.80 -4.82 11.97
CA LYS A 32 4.35 -4.99 13.32
C LYS A 32 3.25 -5.13 14.38
N LEU A 33 2.19 -4.31 14.29
CA LEU A 33 1.07 -4.34 15.23
C LEU A 33 0.36 -5.69 15.22
N VAL A 34 0.12 -6.25 14.03
CA VAL A 34 -0.64 -7.50 13.87
C VAL A 34 0.21 -8.74 14.13
N PHE A 35 1.46 -8.76 13.62
CA PHE A 35 2.28 -9.97 13.61
C PHE A 35 3.48 -9.94 14.55
N GLY A 36 3.78 -8.80 15.17
CA GLY A 36 5.01 -8.60 15.97
C GLY A 36 6.30 -8.55 15.13
N LYS A 37 6.19 -8.69 13.81
CA LYS A 37 7.31 -8.72 12.85
C LYS A 37 6.96 -7.90 11.61
N TYR A 38 7.98 -7.45 10.88
CA TYR A 38 7.81 -6.83 9.57
C TYR A 38 7.75 -7.92 8.50
N LEU A 39 6.65 -7.97 7.75
CA LEU A 39 6.53 -8.86 6.61
C LEU A 39 7.30 -8.30 5.40
N PRO A 40 7.86 -9.16 4.53
CA PRO A 40 8.48 -8.72 3.29
C PRO A 40 7.44 -8.12 2.34
N VAL A 41 7.80 -7.08 1.60
CA VAL A 41 6.92 -6.46 0.60
C VAL A 41 6.88 -7.28 -0.70
N ALA A 42 5.79 -7.15 -1.45
CA ALA A 42 5.65 -7.70 -2.80
C ALA A 42 6.38 -6.88 -3.88
N GLY A 43 7.00 -5.74 -3.50
CA GLY A 43 7.72 -4.85 -4.39
C GLY A 43 6.87 -3.75 -5.03
N ASN A 44 5.58 -3.67 -4.71
CA ASN A 44 4.68 -2.60 -5.14
C ASN A 44 4.24 -1.69 -3.99
N ILE A 45 4.02 -0.42 -4.32
CA ILE A 45 3.42 0.57 -3.43
C ILE A 45 2.37 1.40 -4.18
N GLY A 46 1.27 1.71 -3.51
CA GLY A 46 0.18 2.51 -4.05
C GLY A 46 0.07 3.85 -3.35
N VAL A 47 -0.24 4.90 -4.12
CA VAL A 47 -0.62 6.22 -3.61
C VAL A 47 -2.03 6.55 -4.09
N PHE A 48 -2.89 6.98 -3.19
CA PHE A 48 -4.30 7.21 -3.49
C PHE A 48 -4.57 8.70 -3.64
N CYS A 49 -5.21 9.07 -4.74
CA CYS A 49 -5.76 10.41 -4.92
C CYS A 49 -7.03 10.58 -4.11
N HIS A 50 -7.33 11.81 -3.73
CA HIS A 50 -8.58 12.15 -3.02
C HIS A 50 -9.44 13.14 -3.80
N TYR A 51 -8.90 13.75 -4.86
CA TYR A 51 -9.64 14.65 -5.74
C TYR A 51 -9.53 14.21 -7.21
N ASP A 52 -10.61 14.38 -7.98
CA ASP A 52 -10.64 13.97 -9.39
C ASP A 52 -9.66 14.79 -10.24
N ASP A 53 -9.46 16.07 -9.90
CA ASP A 53 -8.53 16.98 -10.55
C ASP A 53 -7.06 16.72 -10.19
N GLU A 54 -6.78 16.02 -9.09
CA GLU A 54 -5.45 15.54 -8.68
C GLU A 54 -5.00 14.31 -9.49
N TYR A 55 -5.95 13.44 -9.87
CA TYR A 55 -5.62 12.15 -10.47
C TYR A 55 -4.82 12.28 -11.78
N LYS A 56 -5.20 13.21 -12.65
CA LYS A 56 -4.53 13.39 -13.94
C LYS A 56 -3.11 13.96 -13.79
N PRO A 57 -2.87 15.05 -13.04
CA PRO A 57 -1.51 15.51 -12.73
C PRO A 57 -0.63 14.44 -12.09
N LEU A 58 -1.15 13.72 -11.08
CA LEU A 58 -0.34 12.74 -10.36
C LEU A 58 0.02 11.51 -11.22
N THR A 59 -0.90 11.08 -12.09
CA THR A 59 -0.59 10.02 -13.06
C THR A 59 0.42 10.46 -14.12
N ASN A 60 0.49 11.76 -14.45
CA ASN A 60 1.56 12.28 -15.32
C ASN A 60 2.91 12.25 -14.59
N ILE A 61 2.98 12.67 -13.33
CA ILE A 61 4.21 12.54 -12.52
C ILE A 61 4.67 11.08 -12.46
N ARG A 62 3.74 10.14 -12.20
CA ARG A 62 4.06 8.70 -12.21
C ARG A 62 4.65 8.26 -13.56
N LYS A 63 4.08 8.69 -14.69
CA LYS A 63 4.60 8.33 -16.04
C LYS A 63 6.04 8.79 -16.26
N GLU A 64 6.45 9.90 -15.66
CA GLU A 64 7.85 10.33 -15.72
C GLU A 64 8.78 9.38 -14.95
N LEU A 65 8.29 8.75 -13.88
CA LEU A 65 9.03 7.82 -13.02
C LEU A 65 8.98 6.35 -13.46
N THR A 66 8.05 5.99 -14.34
CA THR A 66 7.77 4.59 -14.69
C THR A 66 7.92 4.30 -16.17
N ASP A 67 8.23 3.06 -16.52
CA ASP A 67 8.12 2.58 -17.89
C ASP A 67 6.65 2.58 -18.36
N GLU A 68 6.44 2.61 -19.67
CA GLU A 68 5.12 2.35 -20.23
C GLU A 68 4.71 0.92 -19.86
N SER A 69 3.55 0.73 -19.22
CA SER A 69 3.11 -0.61 -18.84
C SER A 69 2.75 -1.40 -20.09
N ASP A 70 3.49 -2.48 -20.37
CA ASP A 70 3.27 -3.36 -21.53
C ASP A 70 2.04 -4.29 -21.37
N THR A 71 1.28 -4.14 -20.27
CA THR A 71 0.09 -4.94 -20.01
C THR A 71 -1.11 -4.04 -19.76
N MET A 72 -2.07 -4.09 -20.68
CA MET A 72 -3.40 -3.46 -20.59
C MET A 72 -4.20 -3.79 -19.31
N PHE A 73 -3.67 -4.63 -18.42
CA PHE A 73 -4.38 -5.28 -17.32
C PHE A 73 -3.71 -5.15 -15.94
N THR A 74 -2.50 -4.58 -15.81
CA THR A 74 -1.87 -4.41 -14.49
C THR A 74 -2.01 -2.97 -14.01
N LYS A 75 -2.51 -2.78 -12.77
CA LYS A 75 -2.57 -1.45 -12.14
C LYS A 75 -1.17 -0.92 -11.77
N TYR A 76 -0.16 -1.79 -11.76
CA TYR A 76 1.20 -1.54 -11.29
C TYR A 76 2.13 -1.15 -12.45
N TYR A 77 2.88 -0.07 -12.28
CA TYR A 77 3.83 0.41 -13.30
C TYR A 77 5.26 0.22 -12.80
N HIS A 78 6.11 -0.39 -13.61
CA HIS A 78 7.51 -0.61 -13.28
C HIS A 78 8.26 0.72 -13.22
N LEU A 79 9.01 0.95 -12.14
CA LEU A 79 9.79 2.17 -11.94
C LEU A 79 11.08 2.13 -12.78
N LYS A 80 11.40 3.23 -13.47
CA LYS A 80 12.68 3.38 -14.18
C LYS A 80 13.87 3.27 -13.23
N GLU A 81 13.72 3.83 -12.04
CA GLU A 81 14.64 3.70 -10.92
C GLU A 81 13.88 3.21 -9.68
N PRO A 82 14.28 2.08 -9.05
CA PRO A 82 13.63 1.59 -7.85
C PRO A 82 13.63 2.63 -6.72
N ILE A 83 12.53 2.71 -5.99
CA ILE A 83 12.47 3.55 -4.79
C ILE A 83 13.01 2.72 -3.61
N VAL A 84 14.13 3.17 -3.06
CA VAL A 84 14.75 2.57 -1.86
C VAL A 84 14.39 3.44 -0.66
N VAL A 85 13.64 2.87 0.29
CA VAL A 85 13.38 3.50 1.58
C VAL A 85 14.45 3.03 2.57
N PRO A 86 15.25 3.95 3.15
CA PRO A 86 16.32 3.57 4.06
C PRO A 86 15.77 2.97 5.36
N PRO A 87 16.58 2.18 6.08
CA PRO A 87 16.16 1.62 7.37
C PRO A 87 15.89 2.74 8.37
N LYS A 88 14.89 2.53 9.23
CA LYS A 88 14.51 3.47 10.29
C LYS A 88 14.12 2.72 11.55
N GLU A 89 14.77 3.02 12.66
CA GLU A 89 14.62 2.28 13.93
C GLU A 89 14.87 0.77 13.74
N ASP A 90 13.91 -0.10 14.03
CA ASP A 90 14.02 -1.55 13.80
C ASP A 90 13.49 -1.98 12.41
N MET A 91 13.04 -1.04 11.56
CA MET A 91 12.51 -1.31 10.24
C MET A 91 13.63 -1.50 9.21
N PRO A 92 13.61 -2.59 8.41
CA PRO A 92 14.64 -2.86 7.42
C PRO A 92 14.54 -1.91 6.21
N GLU A 93 15.66 -1.75 5.52
CA GLU A 93 15.66 -1.16 4.18
C GLU A 93 14.68 -1.91 3.28
N THR A 94 13.94 -1.17 2.46
CA THR A 94 12.92 -1.75 1.57
C THR A 94 12.99 -1.12 0.19
N THR A 95 12.91 -1.98 -0.83
CA THR A 95 12.94 -1.56 -2.24
C THR A 95 11.59 -1.79 -2.89
N TYR A 96 11.05 -0.77 -3.54
CA TYR A 96 9.88 -0.83 -4.39
C TYR A 96 10.29 -0.72 -5.86
N THR A 97 9.81 -1.65 -6.67
CA THR A 97 10.05 -1.70 -8.11
C THR A 97 8.81 -1.29 -8.91
N HIS A 98 7.65 -1.21 -8.26
CA HIS A 98 6.40 -0.82 -8.90
C HIS A 98 5.66 0.25 -8.11
N LEU A 99 5.09 1.21 -8.84
CA LEU A 99 4.25 2.27 -8.31
C LEU A 99 2.90 2.28 -9.02
N TYR A 100 1.84 2.56 -8.28
CA TYR A 100 0.56 2.90 -8.90
C TYR A 100 -0.14 4.05 -8.21
N ILE A 101 -0.97 4.74 -8.99
CA ILE A 101 -1.83 5.82 -8.52
C ILE A 101 -3.28 5.33 -8.59
N ARG A 102 -3.97 5.32 -7.46
CA ARG A 102 -5.38 4.96 -7.38
C ARG A 102 -6.25 6.20 -7.57
N LYS A 103 -7.33 6.05 -8.35
CA LYS A 103 -8.38 7.09 -8.47
C LYS A 103 -9.02 7.37 -7.11
N PRO A 104 -9.60 8.56 -6.91
CA PRO A 104 -10.41 8.85 -5.74
C PRO A 104 -11.49 7.80 -5.50
N ASP A 105 -11.61 7.38 -4.26
CA ASP A 105 -12.62 6.44 -3.79
C ASP A 105 -13.12 6.90 -2.43
N PRO A 106 -14.35 7.45 -2.33
CA PRO A 106 -14.87 8.00 -1.08
C PRO A 106 -15.02 6.94 0.02
N ASN A 107 -15.04 5.65 -0.33
CA ASN A 107 -15.11 4.55 0.63
C ASN A 107 -13.72 4.09 1.11
N ARG A 108 -12.64 4.64 0.52
CA ARG A 108 -11.25 4.30 0.84
C ARG A 108 -10.43 5.58 0.98
N PRO A 109 -10.62 6.33 2.08
CA PRO A 109 -9.98 7.63 2.31
C PRO A 109 -8.50 7.53 2.73
N GLN A 110 -7.90 6.35 2.64
CA GLN A 110 -6.50 6.13 3.00
C GLN A 110 -5.57 6.73 1.94
N VAL A 111 -4.35 7.06 2.33
CA VAL A 111 -3.38 7.76 1.48
C VAL A 111 -2.61 6.86 0.53
N GLY A 112 -2.61 5.55 0.80
CA GLY A 112 -1.85 4.57 0.02
C GLY A 112 -1.93 3.17 0.60
N ASP A 113 -1.27 2.24 -0.09
CA ASP A 113 -1.14 0.86 0.36
C ASP A 113 0.17 0.16 0.01
N VAL A 114 0.45 -0.91 0.75
CA VAL A 114 1.55 -1.85 0.51
C VAL A 114 1.02 -3.29 0.56
N ASP A 115 1.46 -4.09 -0.40
CA ASP A 115 1.22 -5.53 -0.38
C ASP A 115 2.41 -6.24 0.27
N PHE A 116 2.15 -7.02 1.31
CA PHE A 116 3.09 -7.88 2.01
C PHE A 116 2.94 -9.34 1.57
N LEU A 117 4.03 -10.08 1.65
CA LEU A 117 4.09 -11.50 1.34
C LEU A 117 4.14 -12.33 2.62
N MET A 118 3.41 -13.44 2.59
CA MET A 118 3.43 -14.48 3.62
C MET A 118 3.56 -15.85 2.96
N GLU A 119 4.23 -16.77 3.63
CA GLU A 119 4.38 -18.14 3.13
C GLU A 119 3.01 -18.82 3.02
N LYS A 120 2.82 -19.65 1.98
CA LYS A 120 1.50 -20.19 1.60
C LYS A 120 0.75 -20.87 2.74
N ASN A 121 1.45 -21.68 3.53
CA ASN A 121 0.84 -22.40 4.65
C ASN A 121 0.47 -21.45 5.79
N GLU A 122 1.36 -20.50 6.14
CA GLU A 122 1.07 -19.47 7.15
C GLU A 122 -0.13 -18.61 6.75
N TYR A 123 -0.22 -18.23 5.46
CA TYR A 123 -1.35 -17.47 4.93
C TYR A 123 -2.67 -18.25 5.01
N ALA A 124 -2.65 -19.52 4.58
CA ALA A 124 -3.84 -20.37 4.60
C ALA A 124 -4.35 -20.59 6.03
N GLU A 125 -3.46 -20.86 6.98
CA GLU A 125 -3.80 -21.01 8.41
C GLU A 125 -4.38 -19.72 8.98
N LEU A 126 -3.74 -18.57 8.70
CA LEU A 126 -4.23 -17.27 9.14
C LEU A 126 -5.63 -16.99 8.59
N LYS A 127 -5.82 -17.14 7.27
CA LYS A 127 -7.09 -16.89 6.60
C LYS A 127 -8.19 -17.80 7.13
N GLN A 128 -7.92 -19.10 7.25
CA GLN A 128 -8.91 -20.05 7.79
C GLN A 128 -9.28 -19.68 9.22
N SER A 129 -8.31 -19.30 10.07
CA SER A 129 -8.61 -18.88 11.44
C SER A 129 -9.53 -17.65 11.51
N LEU A 130 -9.34 -16.67 10.62
CA LEU A 130 -10.20 -15.49 10.53
C LEU A 130 -11.61 -15.87 10.04
N LEU A 131 -11.73 -16.78 9.07
CA LEU A 131 -13.02 -17.29 8.58
C LEU A 131 -13.77 -18.11 9.65
N ASP A 132 -13.02 -18.82 10.50
CA ASP A 132 -13.56 -19.57 11.64
C ASP A 132 -13.97 -18.65 12.81
N GLY A 133 -13.83 -17.32 12.65
CA GLY A 133 -14.26 -16.32 13.61
C GLY A 133 -13.21 -15.93 14.65
N LYS A 134 -11.95 -16.32 14.48
CA LYS A 134 -10.86 -15.84 15.34
C LYS A 134 -10.69 -14.33 15.14
N GLU A 135 -10.87 -13.56 16.20
CA GLU A 135 -10.58 -12.13 16.17
C GLU A 135 -9.08 -11.88 16.29
N ILE A 136 -8.50 -11.26 15.26
CA ILE A 136 -7.13 -10.74 15.28
C ILE A 136 -7.22 -9.23 15.12
N LYS A 137 -6.87 -8.48 16.18
CA LYS A 137 -6.95 -7.02 16.16
C LYS A 137 -6.12 -6.47 15.00
N GLY A 138 -6.77 -5.69 14.13
CA GLY A 138 -6.13 -5.04 12.99
C GLY A 138 -5.95 -5.93 11.75
N ALA A 139 -6.55 -7.11 11.69
CA ALA A 139 -6.58 -7.96 10.50
C ALA A 139 -7.99 -8.42 10.17
N ARG A 140 -8.35 -8.44 8.88
CA ARG A 140 -9.62 -8.99 8.39
C ARG A 140 -9.47 -9.60 7.01
N VAL A 141 -10.30 -10.60 6.70
CA VAL A 141 -10.38 -11.13 5.33
C VAL A 141 -10.93 -10.04 4.42
N PHE A 142 -10.24 -9.78 3.31
CA PHE A 142 -10.71 -8.83 2.32
C PHE A 142 -11.94 -9.41 1.60
N GLU A 143 -13.03 -8.65 1.53
CA GLU A 143 -14.34 -9.16 1.08
C GLU A 143 -14.36 -9.65 -0.38
N ARG A 144 -13.39 -9.21 -1.21
CA ARG A 144 -13.30 -9.67 -2.60
C ARG A 144 -12.70 -11.07 -2.65
N GLN A 145 -13.35 -11.96 -3.39
CA GLN A 145 -12.83 -13.31 -3.64
C GLN A 145 -11.52 -13.31 -4.44
N ASP A 146 -11.30 -12.28 -5.27
CA ASP A 146 -10.08 -12.07 -6.05
C ASP A 146 -9.78 -10.55 -6.12
N PRO A 147 -8.57 -10.08 -5.75
CA PRO A 147 -7.45 -10.86 -5.20
C PRO A 147 -7.71 -11.39 -3.79
N ASP A 148 -7.28 -12.63 -3.54
CA ASP A 148 -7.29 -13.26 -2.22
C ASP A 148 -6.28 -12.57 -1.31
N MET A 149 -6.78 -11.76 -0.38
CA MET A 149 -5.95 -10.97 0.53
C MET A 149 -6.54 -10.89 1.93
N ILE A 150 -5.67 -10.66 2.90
CA ILE A 150 -6.03 -10.21 4.24
C ILE A 150 -5.66 -8.74 4.35
N GLU A 151 -6.61 -7.90 4.71
CA GLU A 151 -6.37 -6.48 4.94
C GLU A 151 -5.93 -6.24 6.39
N LEU A 152 -4.85 -5.48 6.54
CA LEU A 152 -4.39 -4.95 7.81
C LEU A 152 -4.84 -3.49 7.95
N TYR A 153 -5.32 -3.12 9.12
CA TYR A 153 -5.87 -1.80 9.38
C TYR A 153 -5.73 -1.41 10.86
N ASP A 154 -5.74 -0.12 11.12
CA ASP A 154 -5.85 0.46 12.45
C ASP A 154 -6.57 1.82 12.33
N PRO A 155 -7.54 2.16 13.20
CA PRO A 155 -8.27 3.43 13.11
C PRO A 155 -7.39 4.69 13.15
N ASP A 156 -6.20 4.60 13.76
CA ASP A 156 -5.25 5.71 13.88
C ASP A 156 -4.23 5.74 12.72
N VAL A 157 -4.39 4.86 11.72
CA VAL A 157 -3.52 4.75 10.54
C VAL A 157 -4.34 4.98 9.28
N ASP A 158 -4.03 6.06 8.57
CA ASP A 158 -4.64 6.47 7.30
C ASP A 158 -3.98 5.80 6.08
N ALA A 159 -3.47 4.57 6.22
CA ALA A 159 -2.92 3.72 5.16
C ALA A 159 -3.46 2.29 5.30
N LEU A 160 -3.49 1.53 4.20
CA LEU A 160 -3.88 0.12 4.23
C LEU A 160 -2.69 -0.77 3.89
N ALA A 161 -2.61 -1.94 4.51
CA ALA A 161 -1.70 -2.97 4.04
C ALA A 161 -2.48 -4.23 3.71
N TYR A 162 -2.03 -4.99 2.73
CA TYR A 162 -2.59 -6.29 2.41
C TYR A 162 -1.55 -7.36 2.61
N VAL A 163 -1.96 -8.54 3.05
CA VAL A 163 -1.13 -9.74 3.06
C VAL A 163 -1.64 -10.67 1.99
N ARG A 164 -0.74 -11.16 1.16
CA ARG A 164 -1.00 -12.16 0.13
C ARG A 164 0.07 -13.24 0.16
N THR A 165 -0.21 -14.35 -0.51
CA THR A 165 0.75 -15.45 -0.61
C THR A 165 1.96 -15.06 -1.48
N ARG A 166 3.14 -15.51 -1.07
CA ARG A 166 4.39 -15.42 -1.84
C ARG A 166 4.36 -16.24 -3.13
#